data_AF-A0A545SE63-F1
#
_entry.id   AF-A0A545SE63-F1
#
_cell.length_a   1.000
_cell.length_b   1.000
_cell.length_c   1.000
_cell.angle_alpha   90.00
_cell.angle_beta   90.00
_cell.angle_gamma   90.00
#
_symmetry.space_group_name_H-M   'P 1'
#
loop_
_entity.id
_entity.type
_entity.pdbx_description
1 polymer ?
#
loop_
_entity_poly.entity_id
_entity_poly.type
_entity_poly.pdbx_seq_one_letter_code
_entity_poly.pdbx_strand_id
1 'polypeptide(L)'
;MSQKQPLKQRSQHQQRPLERLYLLKRLVRMFDDLKPHIADLRKRLTLSVIVIIVFAFFAFYFHKIIIDFTKAPLVSMVGKDPFIGGIGVFFTAMKISLFTGFIMALPVVFWQIWLFVAPGLYDNEKKYIIPFVAVSTLM
;
A
#
# COMPACT_ATOMS: atom_id res chain seq x y z
N MET A 1 21.72 -73.12 14.84
CA MET A 1 21.11 -71.93 15.49
C MET A 1 22.10 -70.77 15.42
N SER A 2 21.97 -69.87 14.44
CA SER A 2 22.83 -68.69 14.31
C SER A 2 21.96 -67.45 14.16
N GLN A 3 22.01 -66.62 15.20
CA GLN A 3 21.25 -65.41 15.44
C GLN A 3 21.85 -64.26 14.62
N LYS A 4 21.23 -63.91 13.49
CA LYS A 4 21.60 -62.72 12.69
C LYS A 4 20.39 -61.83 12.40
N GLN A 5 19.78 -61.31 13.45
CA GLN A 5 19.03 -60.06 13.39
C GLN A 5 19.37 -59.33 14.68
N PRO A 6 20.13 -58.22 14.66
CA PRO A 6 19.47 -56.93 14.92
C PRO A 6 20.33 -55.69 14.57
N LEU A 7 20.37 -55.21 13.32
CA LEU A 7 20.99 -53.89 13.06
C LEU A 7 20.18 -52.98 12.14
N LYS A 8 19.32 -53.51 11.26
CA LYS A 8 18.55 -52.69 10.31
C LYS A 8 17.32 -51.98 10.92
N GLN A 9 16.78 -52.50 12.03
CA GLN A 9 15.57 -51.95 12.67
C GLN A 9 15.85 -50.84 13.70
N ARG A 10 17.05 -50.79 14.30
CA ARG A 10 17.41 -49.73 15.26
C ARG A 10 17.63 -48.37 14.57
N SER A 11 17.99 -48.35 13.29
CA SER A 11 18.23 -47.11 12.53
C SER A 11 16.95 -46.36 12.14
N GLN A 12 15.81 -47.04 11.98
CA GLN A 12 14.54 -46.39 11.58
C GLN A 12 13.87 -45.59 12.70
N HIS A 13 14.09 -45.96 13.97
CA HIS A 13 13.52 -45.23 15.10
C HIS A 13 14.29 -43.94 15.44
N GLN A 14 15.58 -43.86 15.08
CA GLN A 14 16.45 -42.76 15.47
C GLN A 14 16.59 -41.64 14.42
N GLN A 15 16.05 -41.83 13.20
CA GLN A 15 16.04 -40.81 12.13
C GLN A 15 14.88 -39.81 12.23
N ARG A 16 13.82 -40.12 12.98
CA ARG A 16 12.64 -39.24 13.14
C ARG A 16 12.88 -37.85 13.76
N PRO A 17 13.85 -37.60 14.66
CA PRO A 17 14.03 -36.27 15.22
C PRO A 17 14.62 -35.25 14.23
N LEU A 18 15.40 -35.69 13.23
CA LEU A 18 16.10 -34.76 12.32
C LEU A 18 15.18 -34.23 11.22
N GLU A 19 14.25 -35.05 10.75
CA GLU A 19 13.17 -34.66 9.83
C GLU A 19 12.36 -33.49 10.41
N ARG A 20 11.91 -33.60 11.67
CA ARG A 20 11.13 -32.54 12.33
C ARG A 20 11.90 -31.22 12.43
N LEU A 21 13.21 -31.27 12.68
CA LEU A 21 14.08 -30.10 12.68
C LEU A 21 14.20 -29.48 11.28
N TYR A 22 14.30 -30.29 10.23
CA TYR A 22 14.29 -29.81 8.84
C TYR A 22 12.97 -29.12 8.48
N LEU A 23 11.84 -29.70 8.89
CA LEU A 23 10.50 -29.18 8.62
C LEU A 23 10.24 -27.86 9.37
N LEU A 24 10.64 -27.76 10.64
CA LEU A 24 10.56 -26.50 11.41
C LEU A 24 11.49 -25.43 10.85
N LYS A 25 12.73 -25.78 10.50
CA LYS A 25 13.69 -24.84 9.90
C LYS A 25 13.31 -24.41 8.49
N ARG A 26 12.49 -25.20 7.78
CA ARG A 26 11.88 -24.86 6.49
C ARG A 26 10.69 -23.92 6.66
N LEU A 27 9.84 -24.16 7.66
CA LEU A 27 8.73 -23.26 8.00
C LEU A 27 9.24 -21.87 8.41
N VAL A 28 10.22 -21.81 9.32
CA VAL A 28 10.78 -20.53 9.79
C VAL A 28 11.46 -19.74 8.67
N ARG A 29 12.23 -20.40 7.79
CA ARG A 29 12.86 -19.74 6.63
C ARG A 29 11.85 -19.08 5.70
N MET A 30 10.72 -19.75 5.45
CA MET A 30 9.66 -19.20 4.60
C MET A 30 9.07 -17.90 5.16
N PHE A 31 8.98 -17.76 6.50
CA PHE A 31 8.57 -16.50 7.13
C PHE A 31 9.64 -15.41 7.05
N ASP A 32 10.93 -15.76 7.05
CA ASP A 32 12.02 -14.79 6.89
C ASP A 32 12.06 -14.18 5.48
N ASP A 33 11.66 -14.94 4.45
CA ASP A 33 11.55 -14.44 3.07
C ASP A 33 10.41 -13.42 2.87
N LEU A 34 9.35 -13.46 3.70
CA LEU A 34 8.19 -12.55 3.62
C LEU A 34 8.44 -11.19 4.29
N LYS A 35 9.24 -11.15 5.35
CA LYS A 35 9.56 -9.93 6.11
C LYS A 35 10.13 -8.78 5.25
N PRO A 36 11.11 -9.00 4.35
CA PRO A 36 11.65 -7.93 3.52
C PRO A 36 10.60 -7.38 2.53
N HIS A 37 9.73 -8.24 1.99
CA HIS A 37 8.67 -7.80 1.07
C HIS A 37 7.61 -6.91 1.77
N ILE A 38 7.22 -7.26 3.00
CA ILE A 38 6.31 -6.43 3.81
C ILE A 38 6.99 -5.14 4.32
N ALA A 39 8.32 -5.14 4.48
CA ALA A 39 9.06 -3.95 4.88
C ALA A 39 8.99 -2.84 3.81
N ASP A 40 9.04 -3.21 2.53
CA ASP A 40 8.89 -2.26 1.41
C ASP A 40 7.45 -1.71 1.30
N LEU A 41 6.43 -2.56 1.51
CA LEU A 41 5.04 -2.11 1.58
C LEU A 41 4.85 -1.04 2.66
N ARG A 42 5.35 -1.31 3.87
CA ARG A 42 5.22 -0.38 5.00
C ARG A 42 5.88 0.97 4.70
N LYS A 43 7.10 0.95 4.16
CA LYS A 43 7.84 2.19 3.84
C LYS A 43 7.07 3.07 2.85
N ARG A 44 6.43 2.45 1.85
CA ARG A 44 5.67 3.16 0.82
C ARG A 44 4.34 3.70 1.34
N LEU A 45 3.65 2.94 2.19
CA LEU A 45 2.42 3.34 2.87
C LEU A 45 2.67 4.52 3.82
N THR A 46 3.77 4.51 4.57
CA THR A 46 4.14 5.64 5.42
C THR A 46 4.35 6.90 4.59
N LEU A 47 5.00 6.80 3.42
CA LEU A 47 5.19 7.95 2.54
C LEU A 47 3.86 8.50 1.98
N SER A 48 2.93 7.63 1.55
CA SER A 48 1.63 8.09 1.04
C SER A 48 0.80 8.80 2.12
N VAL A 49 0.83 8.29 3.35
CA VAL A 49 0.17 8.94 4.50
C VAL A 49 0.78 10.30 4.78
N ILE A 50 2.11 10.43 4.76
CA ILE A 50 2.79 11.72 4.95
C ILE A 50 2.37 12.72 3.87
N VAL A 51 2.31 12.30 2.61
CA VAL A 51 1.88 13.15 1.49
C VAL A 51 0.44 13.63 1.71
N ILE A 52 -0.49 12.73 2.04
CA ILE A 52 -1.89 13.11 2.31
C ILE A 52 -1.96 14.14 3.44
N ILE A 53 -1.18 13.95 4.52
CA ILE A 53 -1.14 14.89 5.64
C ILE A 53 -0.64 16.27 5.17
N VAL A 54 0.46 16.33 4.40
CA VAL A 54 1.03 17.58 3.88
C VAL A 54 0.01 18.32 3.00
N PHE A 55 -0.64 17.62 2.07
CA PHE A 55 -1.66 18.21 1.20
C PHE A 55 -2.93 18.61 1.97
N ALA A 56 -3.31 17.88 3.01
CA ALA A 56 -4.42 18.26 3.89
C ALA A 56 -4.12 19.55 4.66
N PHE A 57 -2.91 19.70 5.21
CA PHE A 57 -2.48 20.96 5.86
C PHE A 57 -2.42 22.12 4.86
N PHE A 58 -1.95 21.87 3.64
CA PHE A 58 -1.94 22.87 2.57
C PHE A 58 -3.37 23.31 2.21
N ALA A 59 -4.30 22.37 2.02
CA ALA A 59 -5.71 22.69 1.76
C ALA A 59 -6.38 23.40 2.93
N PHE A 60 -6.01 23.07 4.17
CA PHE A 60 -6.49 23.78 5.37
C PHE A 60 -6.00 25.23 5.41
N TYR A 61 -4.76 25.51 5.00
CA TYR A 61 -4.26 26.89 4.89
C TYR A 61 -5.08 27.71 3.87
N PHE A 62 -5.38 27.12 2.72
CA PHE A 62 -6.17 27.76 1.64
C PHE A 62 -7.69 27.57 1.76
N HIS A 63 -8.21 27.19 2.95
CA HIS A 63 -9.61 26.83 3.14
C HIS A 63 -10.61 27.89 2.64
N LYS A 64 -10.33 29.18 2.84
CA LYS A 64 -11.25 30.26 2.43
C LYS A 64 -11.56 30.24 0.93
N ILE A 65 -10.52 30.16 0.10
CA ILE A 65 -10.64 30.12 -1.36
C ILE A 65 -11.45 28.89 -1.81
N ILE A 66 -11.17 27.73 -1.21
CA ILE A 66 -11.82 26.46 -1.55
C ILE A 66 -13.30 26.49 -1.18
N ILE A 67 -13.60 27.04 -0.01
CA ILE A 67 -14.93 27.16 0.56
C ILE A 67 -15.78 28.14 -0.26
N ASP A 68 -15.23 29.26 -0.71
CA ASP A 68 -15.93 30.25 -1.53
C ASP A 68 -16.23 29.70 -2.93
N PHE A 69 -15.27 28.98 -3.54
CA PHE A 69 -15.50 28.27 -4.80
C PHE A 69 -16.61 27.21 -4.69
N THR A 70 -16.63 26.45 -3.58
CA THR A 70 -17.63 25.39 -3.36
C THR A 70 -19.03 25.96 -3.10
N LYS A 71 -19.13 27.13 -2.45
CA LYS A 71 -20.42 27.77 -2.13
C LYS A 71 -21.01 28.60 -3.26
N ALA A 72 -20.22 29.00 -4.24
CA ALA A 72 -20.68 29.81 -5.38
C ALA A 72 -22.00 29.30 -6.02
N PRO A 73 -22.17 28.00 -6.35
CA PRO A 73 -23.44 27.50 -6.88
C PRO A 73 -24.57 27.48 -5.83
N LEU A 74 -24.26 27.23 -4.56
CA LEU A 74 -25.25 27.15 -3.47
C LEU A 74 -25.88 28.51 -3.15
N VAL A 75 -25.06 29.56 -3.09
CA VAL A 75 -25.54 30.93 -2.82
C VAL A 75 -26.42 31.43 -3.98
N SER A 76 -26.13 31.03 -5.22
CA SER A 76 -26.93 31.40 -6.39
C SER A 76 -28.35 30.83 -6.38
N MET A 77 -28.56 29.69 -5.70
CA MET A 77 -29.86 29.01 -5.64
C MET A 77 -30.67 29.34 -4.37
N VAL A 78 -29.98 29.52 -3.23
CA VAL A 78 -30.62 29.70 -1.91
C VAL A 78 -30.65 31.17 -1.46
N GLY A 79 -29.82 32.04 -2.05
CA GLY A 79 -29.79 33.48 -1.77
C GLY A 79 -29.36 33.87 -0.34
N LYS A 80 -29.03 32.88 0.50
CA LYS A 80 -28.50 33.06 1.86
C LYS A 80 -27.20 32.31 1.98
N ASP A 81 -26.23 32.92 2.65
CA ASP A 81 -25.03 32.22 3.08
C ASP A 81 -25.41 31.07 4.03
N PRO A 82 -25.17 29.80 3.64
CA PRO A 82 -25.51 28.66 4.50
C PRO A 82 -24.67 28.60 5.78
N PHE A 83 -23.64 29.44 5.86
CA PHE A 83 -22.59 29.42 6.89
C PHE A 83 -22.80 30.57 7.85
N ILE A 84 -23.96 30.59 8.50
CA ILE A 84 -24.26 31.54 9.56
C ILE A 84 -23.46 31.08 10.80
N GLY A 85 -22.66 32.01 11.34
CA GLY A 85 -21.52 31.73 12.22
C GLY A 85 -21.79 30.80 13.42
N GLY A 86 -20.74 30.07 13.80
CA GLY A 86 -20.73 29.14 14.94
C GLY A 86 -19.75 27.99 14.73
N ILE A 87 -19.78 27.01 15.63
CA ILE A 87 -18.93 25.81 15.58
C ILE A 87 -19.17 24.99 14.29
N GLY A 88 -20.38 25.03 13.72
CA GLY A 88 -20.71 24.32 12.47
C GLY A 88 -19.91 24.77 11.25
N VAL A 89 -19.50 26.05 11.19
CA VAL A 89 -18.67 26.58 10.10
C VAL A 89 -17.25 25.99 10.17
N PHE A 90 -16.72 25.80 11.37
CA PHE A 90 -15.41 25.16 11.59
C PHE A 90 -15.42 23.69 11.15
N PHE A 91 -16.41 22.91 11.57
CA PHE A 91 -16.53 21.51 11.15
C PHE A 91 -16.71 21.38 9.63
N THR A 92 -17.46 22.29 9.01
CA THR A 92 -17.65 22.25 7.56
C THR A 92 -16.38 22.64 6.82
N ALA A 93 -15.64 23.65 7.29
CA ALA A 93 -14.32 24.00 6.76
C ALA A 93 -13.32 22.84 6.89
N MET A 94 -13.35 22.12 8.02
CA MET A 94 -12.52 20.92 8.23
C MET A 94 -12.87 19.81 7.23
N LYS A 95 -14.16 19.51 7.04
CA LYS A 95 -14.59 18.47 6.08
C LYS A 95 -14.18 18.83 4.65
N ILE A 96 -14.45 20.07 4.23
CA ILE A 96 -14.13 20.54 2.86
C ILE A 96 -12.62 20.50 2.63
N SER A 97 -11.82 21.06 3.54
CA SER A 97 -10.35 21.06 3.40
C SER A 97 -9.77 19.64 3.37
N LEU A 98 -10.32 18.70 4.14
CA LEU A 98 -9.86 17.31 4.14
C LEU A 98 -10.18 16.60 2.81
N PHE A 99 -11.38 16.79 2.25
CA PHE A 99 -11.73 16.24 0.93
C PHE A 99 -10.93 16.89 -0.20
N THR A 100 -10.80 18.21 -0.21
CA THR A 100 -10.03 18.92 -1.24
C THR A 100 -8.54 18.57 -1.17
N GLY A 101 -7.97 18.51 0.04
CA GLY A 101 -6.59 18.05 0.24
C GLY A 101 -6.39 16.61 -0.21
N PHE A 102 -7.35 15.72 0.05
CA PHE A 102 -7.33 14.34 -0.46
C PHE A 102 -7.34 14.29 -1.98
N ILE A 103 -8.23 15.06 -2.64
CA ILE A 103 -8.30 15.15 -4.10
C ILE A 103 -6.98 15.67 -4.69
N MET A 104 -6.38 16.70 -4.08
CA MET A 104 -5.07 17.20 -4.50
C MET A 104 -3.94 16.19 -4.27
N ALA A 105 -4.05 15.34 -3.24
CA ALA A 105 -3.08 14.29 -2.95
C ALA A 105 -3.23 13.07 -3.89
N LEU A 106 -4.38 12.87 -4.55
CA LEU A 106 -4.65 11.70 -5.39
C LEU A 106 -3.56 11.41 -6.41
N PRO A 107 -3.03 12.36 -7.21
CA PRO A 107 -2.00 12.06 -8.22
C PRO A 107 -0.75 11.43 -7.61
N VAL A 108 -0.33 11.93 -6.45
CA VAL A 108 0.86 11.44 -5.74
C VAL A 108 0.57 10.10 -5.06
N VAL A 109 -0.62 9.94 -4.47
CA VAL A 109 -1.05 8.67 -3.86
C VAL A 109 -1.16 7.58 -4.93
N PHE A 110 -1.75 7.86 -6.09
CA PHE A 110 -1.82 6.95 -7.22
C PHE A 110 -0.42 6.56 -7.72
N TRP A 111 0.49 7.53 -7.85
CA TRP A 111 1.88 7.25 -8.21
C TRP A 111 2.55 6.30 -7.20
N GLN A 112 2.35 6.56 -5.91
CA GLN A 112 2.93 5.75 -4.83
C GLN A 112 2.36 4.33 -4.80
N ILE A 113 1.06 4.17 -5.06
CA ILE A 113 0.39 2.87 -5.22
C ILE A 113 0.94 2.14 -6.45
N TRP A 114 1.09 2.81 -7.58
CA TRP A 114 1.65 2.20 -8.79
C TRP A 114 3.08 1.72 -8.56
N LEU A 115 3.90 2.49 -7.85
CA LEU A 115 5.27 2.11 -7.49
C LEU A 115 5.32 0.97 -6.45
N PHE A 116 4.23 0.71 -5.73
CA PHE A 116 4.07 -0.49 -4.89
C PHE A 116 3.62 -1.71 -5.71
N VAL A 117 2.76 -1.53 -6.71
CA VAL A 117 2.30 -2.61 -7.60
C VAL A 117 3.38 -3.04 -8.58
N ALA A 118 4.18 -2.10 -9.10
CA ALA A 118 5.28 -2.36 -10.05
C ALA A 118 6.31 -3.43 -9.61
N PRO A 119 6.83 -3.45 -8.36
CA PRO A 119 7.73 -4.52 -7.92
C PRO A 119 7.02 -5.87 -7.75
N GLY A 120 5.69 -5.89 -7.59
CA GLY A 120 4.88 -7.11 -7.59
C GLY A 120 4.53 -7.60 -9.01
N LEU A 121 4.71 -6.74 -10.03
CA LEU A 121 4.38 -7.03 -11.41
C LEU A 121 5.64 -6.88 -12.28
N TYR A 122 6.41 -7.97 -12.29
CA TYR A 122 7.47 -8.30 -13.25
C TYR A 122 8.69 -7.37 -13.34
N ASP A 123 9.62 -7.54 -12.39
CA ASP A 123 11.03 -7.21 -12.64
C ASP A 123 11.65 -8.07 -13.77
N ASN A 124 11.04 -9.22 -14.09
CA ASN A 124 11.57 -10.22 -15.03
C ASN A 124 11.01 -10.07 -16.47
N GLU A 125 9.85 -9.45 -16.67
CA GLU A 125 9.25 -9.22 -18.01
C GLU A 125 9.44 -7.79 -18.53
N LYS A 126 9.85 -6.84 -17.68
CA LYS A 126 10.15 -5.46 -18.10
C LYS A 126 11.20 -5.38 -19.22
N LYS A 127 12.09 -6.37 -19.33
CA LYS A 127 13.11 -6.48 -20.39
C LYS A 127 12.53 -6.96 -21.74
N TYR A 128 11.42 -7.70 -21.74
CA TYR A 128 10.80 -8.24 -22.96
C TYR A 128 9.64 -7.38 -23.49
N ILE A 129 9.01 -6.58 -22.63
CA ILE A 129 7.90 -5.69 -23.01
C ILE A 129 8.40 -4.48 -23.82
N ILE A 130 9.59 -3.95 -23.52
CA ILE A 130 10.17 -2.81 -24.26
C ILE A 130 10.35 -3.10 -25.76
N PRO A 131 10.98 -4.22 -26.19
CA PRO A 131 11.06 -4.54 -27.61
C PRO A 131 9.71 -4.91 -28.22
N PHE A 132 8.79 -5.55 -27.48
CA PHE A 132 7.47 -5.92 -27.98
C PHE A 132 6.60 -4.71 -28.32
N VAL A 133 6.58 -3.68 -27.45
CA VAL A 133 5.82 -2.44 -27.69
C VAL A 133 6.42 -1.64 -28.85
N ALA A 134 7.75 -1.62 -28.99
CA ALA A 134 8.41 -0.95 -30.11
C ALA A 134 8.08 -1.61 -31.46
N VAL A 135 8.06 -2.94 -31.54
CA VAL A 135 7.68 -3.68 -32.76
C VAL A 135 6.19 -3.49 -33.06
N SER A 136 5.32 -3.55 -32.05
CA SER A 136 3.88 -3.38 -32.24
C SER A 136 3.46 -1.96 -32.61
N THR A 137 4.26 -0.95 -32.30
CA THR A 137 4.01 0.45 -32.70
C THR A 137 4.52 0.74 -34.11
N LEU A 138 5.44 -0.09 -34.62
CA LEU A 138 6.09 0.07 -35.93
C LEU A 138 5.42 -0.75 -37.05
N MET A 139 4.65 -1.79 -36.69
CA MET A 139 3.79 -2.55 -37.62
C MET A 139 2.42 -1.89 -37.75
#